data_AF-A0A1A8UQI2-F1
#
_entry.id   AF-A0A1A8UQI2-F1
#
_cell.length_a   1.000
_cell.length_b   1.000
_cell.length_c   1.000
_cell.angle_alpha   90.00
_cell.angle_beta   90.00
_cell.angle_gamma   90.00
#
_symmetry.space_group_name_H-M   'P 1'
#
loop_
_entity.id
_entity.type
_entity.pdbx_description
1 polymer ?
#
loop_
_entity_poly.entity_id
_entity_poly.type
_entity_poly.pdbx_seq_one_letter_code
_entity_poly.pdbx_strand_id
1 'polypeptide(L)'
;MLLPALLLLFLVCRTQASHVYGTMMTYYPKNMGADGSISVILRYKLNYLTCPYVDVWTCSGNCGNQTQSFLSAQVDVSSGEWCQREGIMTQLVPNNSPLQLVMSTNIWATNLNGISSRTAVTFVELRTRSDTGKPNTSPQTTIIPVVKAPSNCQTYVDLLAFDPDGDKVRCRYGDDSSSECSPCTPPPILNLSSSCTLSFSPTPSSAEGLYVIQLVMEDFPTQNMVLTQSNCSQEVKTTSSAISKIPVQFVFKVLPAVPSCSDGLYLPRFLPPTPENGAQFNAAVNQSLEITIRAEATQSVITELLFSGPYDVVKITSGSGNFTLRWTPSDISDKEHLPICFVIQASFNSSVYQSELRCVVVGVGTTPPPTPFGFHGIV
;
A
#
# COMPACT_ATOMS: atom_id res chain seq x y z
N MET A 1 51.32 -43.10 2.14
CA MET A 1 50.35 -42.72 3.17
C MET A 1 49.79 -41.35 2.80
N LEU A 2 48.46 -41.31 2.74
CA LEU A 2 47.52 -40.25 2.38
C LEU A 2 48.00 -38.79 2.37
N LEU A 3 47.96 -38.15 1.20
CA LEU A 3 47.62 -36.73 1.08
C LEU A 3 46.09 -36.60 1.12
N PRO A 4 45.48 -35.81 2.01
CA PRO A 4 44.06 -35.56 1.96
C PRO A 4 43.78 -34.52 0.88
N ALA A 5 42.90 -34.87 -0.06
CA ALA A 5 42.28 -33.93 -0.98
C ALA A 5 41.41 -32.96 -0.16
N LEU A 6 41.89 -31.73 0.01
CA LEU A 6 41.11 -30.64 0.56
C LEU A 6 40.09 -30.19 -0.51
N LEU A 7 38.91 -30.79 -0.45
CA LEU A 7 37.75 -30.40 -1.24
C LEU A 7 37.36 -28.98 -0.78
N LEU A 8 37.79 -27.94 -1.50
CA LEU A 8 37.23 -26.60 -1.37
C LEU A 8 35.76 -26.66 -1.81
N LEU A 9 34.87 -26.87 -0.85
CA LEU A 9 33.46 -26.49 -0.96
C LEU A 9 33.43 -24.96 -1.11
N PHE A 10 33.45 -24.49 -2.36
CA PHE A 10 32.95 -23.17 -2.70
C PHE A 10 31.48 -23.13 -2.30
N LEU A 11 31.22 -22.70 -1.06
CA LEU A 11 29.98 -22.05 -0.70
C LEU A 11 29.86 -20.86 -1.66
N VAL A 12 29.20 -21.08 -2.79
CA VAL A 12 28.64 -20.00 -3.61
C VAL A 12 27.63 -19.35 -2.69
N CYS A 13 28.09 -18.37 -1.92
CA CYS A 13 27.24 -17.40 -1.28
C CYS A 13 26.53 -16.73 -2.46
N ARG A 14 25.33 -17.22 -2.80
CA ARG A 14 24.45 -16.48 -3.69
C ARG A 14 24.15 -15.20 -2.94
N THR A 15 24.88 -14.15 -3.25
CA THR A 15 24.45 -12.77 -3.04
C THR A 15 23.24 -12.60 -3.94
N GLN A 16 22.10 -13.15 -3.55
CA GLN A 16 20.84 -12.78 -4.18
C GLN A 16 20.67 -11.32 -3.81
N ALA A 17 20.93 -10.43 -4.78
CA ALA A 17 20.54 -9.05 -4.64
C ALA A 17 19.05 -9.06 -4.31
N SER A 18 18.70 -8.53 -3.13
CA SER A 18 17.31 -8.35 -2.75
C SER A 18 16.74 -7.25 -3.64
N HIS A 19 16.30 -7.60 -4.85
CA HIS A 19 15.66 -6.65 -5.75
C HIS A 19 14.39 -6.15 -5.07
N VAL A 20 14.42 -4.88 -4.68
CA VAL A 20 13.30 -4.19 -4.04
C VAL A 20 12.25 -3.86 -5.10
N TYR A 21 10.99 -4.06 -4.75
CA TYR A 21 9.83 -3.74 -5.59
C TYR A 21 8.91 -2.68 -4.94
N GLY A 22 9.30 -2.14 -3.79
CA GLY A 22 8.50 -1.11 -3.11
C GLY A 22 8.42 -1.24 -1.61
N THR A 23 7.77 -0.24 -1.01
CA THR A 23 7.39 -0.22 0.40
C THR A 23 6.32 0.85 0.61
N MET A 24 5.58 0.71 1.70
CA MET A 24 4.73 1.76 2.23
C MET A 24 4.57 1.59 3.73
N MET A 25 4.10 2.63 4.39
CA MET A 25 3.76 2.60 5.81
C MET A 25 2.59 3.53 6.10
N THR A 26 1.61 3.07 6.87
CA THR A 26 0.55 3.89 7.45
C THR A 26 0.59 3.79 8.96
N TYR A 27 -0.03 4.74 9.66
CA TYR A 27 -0.07 4.73 11.12
C TYR A 27 -1.44 5.12 11.69
N TYR A 28 -1.78 4.51 12.82
CA TYR A 28 -3.02 4.72 13.56
C TYR A 28 -2.70 4.93 15.05
N PRO A 29 -2.93 6.14 15.59
CA PRO A 29 -2.96 6.36 17.03
C PRO A 29 -4.11 5.56 17.66
N LYS A 30 -3.85 4.89 18.79
CA LYS A 30 -4.84 4.09 19.51
C LYS A 30 -5.24 4.73 20.83
N ASN A 31 -4.61 4.30 21.92
CA ASN A 31 -4.96 4.71 23.26
C ASN A 31 -3.95 5.71 23.78
N MET A 32 -4.47 6.76 24.44
CA MET A 32 -3.68 7.67 25.26
C MET A 32 -3.71 7.16 26.70
N GLY A 33 -2.54 6.82 27.25
CA GLY A 33 -2.38 6.45 28.64
C GLY A 33 -2.65 7.65 29.56
N ALA A 34 -3.02 7.38 30.81
CA ALA A 34 -3.23 8.41 31.82
C ALA A 34 -1.95 9.22 32.12
N ASP A 35 -0.78 8.65 31.80
CA ASP A 35 0.55 9.27 31.89
C ASP A 35 0.91 10.14 30.66
N GLY A 36 0.00 10.25 29.68
CA GLY A 36 0.22 10.98 28.43
C GLY A 36 0.93 10.17 27.33
N SER A 37 1.25 8.90 27.60
CA SER A 37 1.80 8.00 26.58
C SER A 37 0.78 7.72 25.49
N ILE A 38 1.24 7.42 24.27
CA ILE A 38 0.37 7.10 23.14
C ILE A 38 0.83 5.78 22.53
N SER A 39 -0.10 4.84 22.36
CA SER A 39 0.13 3.65 21.55
C SER A 39 -0.18 3.96 20.09
N VAL A 40 0.78 3.72 19.20
CA VAL A 40 0.67 3.93 17.75
C VAL A 40 0.91 2.61 17.04
N ILE A 41 -0.07 2.19 16.24
CA ILE A 41 0.09 1.04 15.34
C ILE A 41 0.60 1.54 14.02
N LEU A 42 1.72 0.99 13.55
CA LEU A 42 2.20 1.21 12.21
C LEU A 42 2.13 -0.07 11.41
N ARG A 43 1.53 0.04 10.22
CA ARG A 43 1.40 -1.05 9.26
C ARG A 43 2.25 -0.72 8.07
N TYR A 44 3.10 -1.65 7.66
CA TYR A 44 4.00 -1.42 6.55
C TYR A 44 4.05 -2.61 5.61
N LYS A 45 4.25 -2.33 4.33
CA LYS A 45 4.44 -3.35 3.29
C LYS A 45 5.91 -3.39 2.88
N LEU A 46 6.44 -4.60 2.76
CA LEU A 46 7.76 -4.85 2.18
C LEU A 46 7.60 -5.67 0.90
N ASN A 47 8.13 -5.15 -0.20
CA ASN A 47 7.99 -5.76 -1.52
C ASN A 47 9.37 -6.12 -2.08
N TYR A 48 9.57 -7.39 -2.40
CA TYR A 48 10.81 -7.90 -3.00
C TYR A 48 10.51 -8.92 -4.09
N LEU A 49 11.54 -9.37 -4.79
CA LEU A 49 11.44 -10.51 -5.70
C LEU A 49 10.96 -11.81 -5.00
N THR A 50 11.39 -12.03 -3.75
CA THR A 50 11.08 -13.24 -2.97
C THR A 50 10.83 -12.90 -1.50
N CYS A 51 10.09 -13.74 -0.78
CA CYS A 51 9.65 -13.44 0.59
C CYS A 51 10.69 -13.49 1.75
N PRO A 52 11.87 -14.14 1.70
CA PRO A 52 12.68 -14.31 2.91
C PRO A 52 13.27 -13.00 3.43
N TYR A 53 13.27 -11.94 2.61
CA TYR A 53 13.82 -10.64 3.00
C TYR A 53 12.94 -9.95 4.04
N VAL A 54 13.63 -9.34 5.00
CA VAL A 54 13.09 -8.46 6.04
C VAL A 54 13.93 -7.19 6.04
N ASP A 55 13.30 -6.06 6.29
CA ASP A 55 14.00 -4.80 6.51
C ASP A 55 13.43 -4.10 7.74
N VAL A 56 14.25 -3.23 8.33
CA VAL A 56 13.93 -2.55 9.58
C VAL A 56 13.73 -1.06 9.30
N TRP A 57 12.72 -0.49 9.95
CA TRP A 57 12.54 0.95 10.00
C TRP A 57 13.35 1.52 11.17
N THR A 58 14.20 2.50 10.87
CA THR A 58 14.89 3.29 11.88
C THR A 58 14.00 4.43 12.32
N CYS A 59 13.97 4.74 13.62
CA CYS A 59 13.17 5.82 14.16
C CYS A 59 14.06 6.96 14.67
N SER A 60 13.61 8.20 14.47
CA SER A 60 14.19 9.41 15.06
C SER A 60 13.10 10.32 15.65
N GLY A 61 13.46 11.15 16.64
CA GLY A 61 12.50 11.96 17.39
C GLY A 61 11.87 11.20 18.56
N ASN A 62 10.55 11.26 18.68
CA ASN A 62 9.80 10.70 19.80
C ASN A 62 9.51 9.18 19.67
N CYS A 63 10.56 8.36 19.57
CA CYS A 63 10.43 6.95 19.20
C CYS A 63 9.89 6.02 20.29
N GLY A 64 9.94 6.45 21.56
CA GLY A 64 9.49 5.65 22.70
C GLY A 64 10.08 4.24 22.74
N ASN A 65 9.26 3.29 23.21
CA ASN A 65 9.60 1.88 23.24
C ASN A 65 8.74 1.10 22.24
N GLN A 66 9.38 0.27 21.43
CA GLN A 66 8.70 -0.66 20.53
C GLN A 66 8.32 -1.93 21.32
N THR A 67 7.03 -2.20 21.49
CA THR A 67 6.54 -3.28 22.35
C THR A 67 5.95 -4.47 21.59
N GLN A 68 5.83 -4.39 20.26
CA GLN A 68 5.37 -5.53 19.47
C GLN A 68 5.89 -5.42 18.03
N SER A 69 6.70 -6.40 17.60
CA SER A 69 7.03 -6.64 16.20
C SER A 69 6.37 -7.95 15.78
N PHE A 70 5.31 -7.90 15.00
CA PHE A 70 4.93 -9.11 14.27
C PHE A 70 6.00 -9.39 13.21
N LEU A 71 6.47 -10.64 13.14
CA LEU A 71 7.23 -11.14 12.00
C LEU A 71 6.43 -10.82 10.75
N SER A 72 7.05 -10.17 9.77
CA SER A 72 6.34 -9.76 8.57
C SER A 72 5.67 -10.98 7.91
N ALA A 73 4.35 -10.97 7.76
CA ALA A 73 3.59 -12.08 7.22
C ALA A 73 3.39 -11.88 5.71
N GLN A 74 3.39 -12.97 4.94
CA GLN A 74 3.13 -12.91 3.51
C GLN A 74 1.69 -12.41 3.27
N VAL A 75 1.54 -11.42 2.41
CA VAL A 75 0.24 -10.92 1.93
C VAL A 75 -0.15 -11.66 0.66
N ASP A 76 0.68 -11.55 -0.38
CA ASP A 76 0.49 -12.25 -1.64
C ASP A 76 1.82 -12.43 -2.38
N VAL A 77 1.82 -13.33 -3.36
CA VAL A 77 2.99 -13.66 -4.19
C VAL A 77 2.51 -13.82 -5.64
N SER A 78 3.21 -13.16 -6.57
CA SER A 78 3.16 -13.54 -7.98
C SER A 78 4.42 -14.33 -8.31
N SER A 79 4.22 -15.61 -8.64
CA SER A 79 5.30 -16.59 -8.74
C SER A 79 6.41 -16.14 -9.69
N GLY A 80 7.64 -16.01 -9.16
CA GLY A 80 8.82 -15.60 -9.92
C GLY A 80 8.90 -14.11 -10.26
N GLU A 81 7.95 -13.27 -9.83
CA GLU A 81 7.96 -11.83 -10.11
C GLU A 81 8.09 -10.99 -8.84
N TRP A 82 7.29 -11.25 -7.80
CA TRP A 82 7.36 -10.51 -6.55
C TRP A 82 6.68 -11.24 -5.39
N CYS A 83 7.05 -10.84 -4.17
CA CYS A 83 6.40 -11.16 -2.91
C CYS A 83 6.16 -9.89 -2.11
N GLN A 84 4.94 -9.73 -1.59
CA GLN A 84 4.61 -8.70 -0.62
C GLN A 84 4.44 -9.31 0.77
N ARG A 85 5.02 -8.66 1.78
CA ARG A 85 4.79 -8.96 3.20
C ARG A 85 4.24 -7.75 3.92
N GLU A 86 3.45 -7.96 4.96
CA GLU A 86 3.02 -6.92 5.89
C GLU A 86 3.76 -7.11 7.21
N GLY A 87 4.29 -6.03 7.75
CA GLY A 87 4.64 -5.97 9.17
C GLY A 87 3.71 -5.03 9.90
N ILE A 88 3.41 -5.39 11.14
CA ILE A 88 2.67 -4.55 12.08
C ILE A 88 3.60 -4.31 13.27
N MET A 89 3.82 -3.05 13.59
CA MET A 89 4.58 -2.64 14.77
C MET A 89 3.72 -1.76 15.67
N THR A 90 3.88 -1.94 16.98
CA THR A 90 3.28 -1.06 17.98
C THR A 90 4.38 -0.28 18.67
N GLN A 91 4.34 1.05 18.55
CA GLN A 91 5.19 1.96 19.29
C GLN A 91 4.41 2.56 20.45
N LEU A 92 4.96 2.43 21.66
CA LEU A 92 4.50 3.16 22.82
C LEU A 92 5.39 4.39 23.00
N VAL A 93 4.87 5.55 22.62
CA VAL A 93 5.60 6.82 22.70
C VAL A 93 5.26 7.55 24.01
N PRO A 94 6.22 8.25 24.64
CA PRO A 94 6.03 8.83 25.97
C PRO A 94 5.13 10.07 26.00
N ASN A 95 4.93 10.73 24.86
CA ASN A 95 4.07 11.91 24.71
C ASN A 95 3.66 12.06 23.24
N ASN A 96 2.98 13.15 22.91
CA ASN A 96 2.43 13.40 21.58
C ASN A 96 3.35 14.17 20.62
N SER A 97 4.65 14.25 20.91
CA SER A 97 5.62 14.87 20.01
C SER A 97 5.75 14.07 18.71
N PRO A 98 6.02 14.73 17.56
CA PRO A 98 6.24 14.03 16.31
C PRO A 98 7.45 13.08 16.34
N LEU A 99 7.42 12.09 15.44
CA LEU A 99 8.55 11.20 15.18
C LEU A 99 8.66 10.93 13.68
N GLN A 100 9.82 10.47 13.25
CA GLN A 100 10.08 10.11 11.87
C GLN A 100 10.62 8.69 11.78
N LEU A 101 10.08 7.92 10.86
CA LEU A 101 10.53 6.58 10.52
C LEU A 101 11.16 6.58 9.14
N VAL A 102 12.34 5.99 9.03
CA VAL A 102 13.13 5.95 7.82
C VAL A 102 13.54 4.52 7.53
N MET A 103 13.33 4.10 6.28
CA MET A 103 13.87 2.87 5.74
C MET A 103 14.89 3.23 4.67
N SER A 104 16.10 2.68 4.79
CA SER A 104 17.17 2.81 3.81
C SER A 104 17.81 1.45 3.57
N THR A 105 17.66 0.90 2.38
CA THR A 105 17.98 -0.52 2.11
C THR A 105 18.56 -0.72 0.71
N ASN A 106 18.78 -1.98 0.37
CA ASN A 106 19.39 -2.49 -0.87
C ASN A 106 18.67 -2.08 -2.16
N ILE A 107 19.19 -2.62 -3.27
CA ILE A 107 19.02 -2.15 -4.64
C ILE A 107 17.63 -2.46 -5.20
N TRP A 108 17.03 -1.49 -5.87
CA TRP A 108 15.81 -1.70 -6.66
C TRP A 108 16.00 -2.75 -7.76
N ALA A 109 14.90 -3.33 -8.24
CA ALA A 109 14.92 -4.06 -9.50
C ALA A 109 15.47 -3.16 -10.63
N THR A 110 16.21 -3.75 -11.59
CA THR A 110 16.73 -3.01 -12.75
C THR A 110 15.60 -2.28 -13.46
N ASN A 111 15.74 -0.97 -13.60
CA ASN A 111 14.67 -0.08 -14.07
C ASN A 111 15.20 0.99 -15.03
N LEU A 112 14.28 1.59 -15.79
CA LEU A 112 14.57 2.52 -16.87
C LEU A 112 14.70 3.98 -16.40
N ASN A 113 14.28 4.31 -15.17
CA ASN A 113 14.46 5.64 -14.58
C ASN A 113 15.67 5.74 -13.64
N GLY A 114 16.57 4.74 -13.65
CA GLY A 114 17.89 4.83 -13.02
C GLY A 114 17.89 4.81 -11.49
N ILE A 115 16.82 4.31 -10.85
CA ILE A 115 16.72 4.28 -9.39
C ILE A 115 17.57 3.13 -8.85
N SER A 116 18.50 3.43 -7.96
CA SER A 116 19.45 2.46 -7.44
C SER A 116 19.15 2.03 -6.01
N SER A 117 18.82 2.96 -5.10
CA SER A 117 18.60 2.67 -3.69
C SER A 117 17.16 2.98 -3.26
N ARG A 118 16.68 2.21 -2.27
CA ARG A 118 15.42 2.54 -1.60
C ARG A 118 15.73 3.39 -0.37
N THR A 119 15.15 4.58 -0.37
CA THR A 119 14.90 5.36 0.85
C THR A 119 13.41 5.65 0.93
N ALA A 120 12.82 5.57 2.12
CA ALA A 120 11.41 5.86 2.36
C ALA A 120 11.27 6.52 3.74
N VAL A 121 10.43 7.55 3.83
CA VAL A 121 10.27 8.37 5.05
C VAL A 121 8.80 8.51 5.39
N THR A 122 8.47 8.19 6.64
CA THR A 122 7.18 8.45 7.25
C THR A 122 7.34 9.52 8.32
N PHE A 123 6.60 10.63 8.21
CA PHE A 123 6.50 11.62 9.28
C PHE A 123 5.20 11.40 10.03
N VAL A 124 5.30 11.16 11.32
CA VAL A 124 4.19 10.80 12.20
C VAL A 124 3.89 12.01 13.10
N GLU A 125 2.71 12.59 12.91
CA GLU A 125 2.21 13.69 13.73
C GLU A 125 1.22 13.14 14.75
N LEU A 126 1.46 13.38 16.04
CA LEU A 126 0.64 12.86 17.13
C LEU A 126 0.02 13.96 17.99
N ARG A 127 0.36 15.22 17.73
CA ARG A 127 -0.23 16.34 18.47
C ARG A 127 -1.75 16.35 18.29
N THR A 128 -2.43 16.77 19.34
CA THR A 128 -3.89 16.73 19.38
C THR A 128 -4.43 17.81 18.46
N ARG A 129 -5.27 17.39 17.50
CA ARG A 129 -5.90 18.30 16.55
C ARG A 129 -7.09 18.99 17.20
N SER A 130 -7.28 20.27 16.90
CA SER A 130 -8.38 21.07 17.44
C SER A 130 -9.76 20.71 16.86
N ASP A 131 -9.81 20.07 15.69
CA ASP A 131 -11.03 19.70 14.98
C ASP A 131 -11.61 18.35 15.43
N THR A 132 -10.76 17.33 15.59
CA THR A 132 -11.17 15.97 16.00
C THR A 132 -10.98 15.70 17.49
N GLY A 133 -10.17 16.52 18.19
CA GLY A 133 -9.78 16.30 19.57
C GLY A 133 -8.87 15.08 19.77
N LYS A 134 -8.33 14.52 18.69
CA LYS A 134 -7.51 13.30 18.69
C LYS A 134 -6.15 13.56 17.99
N PRO A 135 -5.14 12.71 18.23
CA PRO A 135 -3.94 12.65 17.38
C PRO A 135 -4.29 12.37 15.91
N ASN A 136 -3.44 12.81 14.99
CA ASN A 136 -3.61 12.58 13.56
C ASN A 136 -3.45 11.11 13.17
N THR A 137 -4.33 10.57 12.34
CA THR A 137 -4.14 9.31 11.61
C THR A 137 -3.46 9.61 10.28
N SER A 138 -2.61 8.74 9.75
CA SER A 138 -2.03 8.99 8.43
C SER A 138 -3.09 8.92 7.33
N PRO A 139 -2.82 9.50 6.15
CA PRO A 139 -3.52 9.09 4.95
C PRO A 139 -3.34 7.57 4.73
N GLN A 140 -4.28 6.97 4.02
CA GLN A 140 -4.39 5.53 3.83
C GLN A 140 -4.46 5.19 2.35
N THR A 141 -3.77 4.11 2.01
CA THR A 141 -3.77 3.45 0.70
C THR A 141 -3.08 2.10 0.86
N THR A 142 -3.21 1.21 -0.12
CA THR A 142 -2.35 0.04 -0.28
C THR A 142 -2.10 -0.21 -1.76
N ILE A 143 -1.02 -0.88 -2.11
CA ILE A 143 -0.69 -1.12 -3.52
C ILE A 143 0.04 -2.45 -3.69
N ILE A 144 -0.28 -3.15 -4.77
CA ILE A 144 0.48 -4.34 -5.20
C ILE A 144 1.90 -3.94 -5.64
N PRO A 145 2.91 -4.81 -5.49
CA PRO A 145 4.29 -4.48 -5.83
C PRO A 145 4.53 -4.07 -7.29
N VAL A 146 3.80 -4.68 -8.23
CA VAL A 146 3.97 -4.45 -9.67
C VAL A 146 2.61 -4.21 -10.32
N VAL A 147 2.43 -2.98 -10.83
CA VAL A 147 1.32 -2.60 -11.71
C VAL A 147 1.79 -2.66 -13.15
N LYS A 148 0.98 -3.22 -14.07
CA LYS A 148 1.36 -3.50 -15.46
C LYS A 148 0.45 -2.76 -16.43
N ALA A 149 1.02 -2.23 -17.51
CA ALA A 149 0.26 -1.65 -18.62
C ALA A 149 0.91 -2.01 -19.97
N PRO A 150 0.16 -2.42 -21.00
CA PRO A 150 0.69 -2.57 -22.36
C PRO A 150 1.13 -1.22 -22.92
N SER A 151 2.24 -1.21 -23.66
CA SER A 151 2.84 0.02 -24.22
C SER A 151 1.91 0.80 -25.14
N ASN A 152 0.89 0.17 -25.74
CA ASN A 152 -0.08 0.81 -26.62
C ASN A 152 -1.42 1.20 -25.95
N CYS A 153 -1.59 0.98 -24.65
CA CYS A 153 -2.84 1.27 -23.94
C CYS A 153 -2.71 2.46 -23.01
N GLN A 154 -3.64 3.40 -23.09
CA GLN A 154 -3.81 4.42 -22.06
C GLN A 154 -4.23 3.71 -20.76
N THR A 155 -3.58 4.05 -19.64
CA THR A 155 -3.89 3.44 -18.34
C THR A 155 -3.93 4.50 -17.26
N TYR A 156 -4.89 4.37 -16.35
CA TYR A 156 -4.99 5.18 -15.16
C TYR A 156 -4.87 4.28 -13.95
N VAL A 157 -4.04 4.67 -12.98
CA VAL A 157 -3.88 3.97 -11.71
C VAL A 157 -4.30 4.92 -10.61
N ASP A 158 -5.53 4.76 -10.14
CA ASP A 158 -6.03 5.45 -8.95
C ASP A 158 -5.59 4.67 -7.71
N LEU A 159 -4.74 5.28 -6.89
CA LEU A 159 -4.14 4.62 -5.73
C LEU A 159 -5.11 4.46 -4.55
N LEU A 160 -6.37 4.92 -4.66
CA LEU A 160 -7.31 5.02 -3.54
C LEU A 160 -6.66 5.72 -2.34
N ALA A 161 -6.62 7.04 -2.42
CA ALA A 161 -6.08 7.89 -1.37
C ALA A 161 -7.25 8.45 -0.53
N PHE A 162 -7.23 8.17 0.78
CA PHE A 162 -8.22 8.71 1.71
C PHE A 162 -7.60 8.95 3.08
N ASP A 163 -8.24 9.78 3.89
CA ASP A 163 -7.80 10.06 5.25
C ASP A 163 -8.94 9.80 6.25
N PRO A 164 -8.74 8.94 7.27
CA PRO A 164 -9.77 8.62 8.26
C PRO A 164 -10.25 9.80 9.11
N ASP A 165 -9.45 10.86 9.24
CA ASP A 165 -9.82 12.08 9.96
C ASP A 165 -10.57 13.09 9.08
N GLY A 166 -10.77 12.77 7.79
CA GLY A 166 -11.52 13.59 6.84
C GLY A 166 -10.68 14.65 6.13
N ASP A 167 -9.36 14.51 6.16
CA ASP A 167 -8.44 15.42 5.49
C ASP A 167 -8.40 15.22 3.97
N LYS A 168 -7.94 16.27 3.28
CA LYS A 168 -7.67 16.19 1.85
C LYS A 168 -6.30 15.55 1.64
N VAL A 169 -6.28 14.38 1.02
CA VAL A 169 -5.03 13.70 0.66
C VAL A 169 -4.48 14.24 -0.66
N ARG A 170 -3.16 14.41 -0.73
CA ARG A 170 -2.44 14.70 -1.98
C ARG A 170 -1.21 13.85 -2.15
N CYS A 171 -0.82 13.64 -3.40
CA CYS A 171 0.41 12.94 -3.74
C CYS A 171 1.37 13.83 -4.55
N ARG A 172 2.66 13.56 -4.34
CA ARG A 172 3.76 14.10 -5.14
C ARG A 172 4.86 13.04 -5.26
N TYR A 173 5.77 13.22 -6.21
CA TYR A 173 7.01 12.46 -6.21
C TYR A 173 7.86 12.86 -5.00
N GLY A 174 8.67 11.91 -4.50
CA GLY A 174 9.60 12.19 -3.42
C GLY A 174 10.66 13.21 -3.82
N ASP A 175 11.23 13.86 -2.81
CA ASP A 175 12.23 14.90 -2.96
C ASP A 175 13.57 14.46 -2.36
N ASP A 176 14.64 14.60 -3.16
CA ASP A 176 16.01 14.27 -2.77
C ASP A 176 16.46 15.15 -1.60
N SER A 177 16.04 16.43 -1.58
CA SER A 177 16.41 17.37 -0.52
C SER A 177 15.84 16.98 0.85
N SER A 178 14.71 16.27 0.82
CA SER A 178 14.03 15.72 1.99
C SER A 178 14.42 14.27 2.30
N SER A 179 15.37 13.69 1.54
CA SER A 179 15.81 12.29 1.67
C SER A 179 14.65 11.29 1.59
N GLU A 180 13.68 11.53 0.71
CA GLU A 180 12.48 10.68 0.57
C GLU A 180 12.67 9.53 -0.44
N CYS A 181 13.74 9.60 -1.23
CA CYS A 181 14.17 8.63 -2.24
C CYS A 181 15.67 8.82 -2.55
N SER A 182 16.25 7.95 -3.39
CA SER A 182 17.68 8.04 -3.76
C SER A 182 18.01 7.24 -5.04
N PRO A 183 18.22 7.90 -6.20
CA PRO A 183 17.79 9.27 -6.51
C PRO A 183 16.26 9.38 -6.55
N CYS A 184 15.72 10.60 -6.65
CA CYS A 184 14.28 10.86 -6.77
C CYS A 184 13.82 11.13 -8.21
N THR A 185 14.33 10.38 -9.20
CA THR A 185 14.01 10.62 -10.61
C THR A 185 12.61 10.09 -10.97
N PRO A 186 11.62 10.97 -11.29
CA PRO A 186 10.31 10.51 -11.68
C PRO A 186 10.36 9.73 -13.01
N PRO A 187 9.49 8.73 -13.19
CA PRO A 187 9.35 8.04 -14.47
C PRO A 187 8.83 8.99 -15.56
N PRO A 188 9.52 9.16 -16.69
CA PRO A 188 9.16 10.15 -17.72
C PRO A 188 7.87 9.78 -18.49
N ILE A 189 7.40 8.55 -18.32
CA ILE A 189 6.23 7.99 -19.01
C ILE A 189 4.91 8.16 -18.24
N LEU A 190 4.96 8.69 -17.01
CA LEU A 190 3.80 8.81 -16.12
C LEU A 190 3.62 10.25 -15.68
N ASN A 191 2.37 10.71 -15.71
CA ASN A 191 1.97 11.95 -15.04
C ASN A 191 1.24 11.62 -13.75
N LEU A 192 1.57 12.34 -12.68
CA LEU A 192 0.92 12.20 -11.38
C LEU A 192 -0.02 13.39 -11.15
N SER A 193 -1.28 13.12 -10.87
CA SER A 193 -2.20 14.15 -10.35
C SER A 193 -1.98 14.36 -8.85
N SER A 194 -2.33 15.55 -8.36
CA SER A 194 -2.33 15.80 -6.91
C SER A 194 -3.35 14.93 -6.16
N SER A 195 -4.32 14.31 -6.85
CA SER A 195 -5.31 13.40 -6.24
C SER A 195 -4.83 11.94 -6.21
N CYS A 196 -3.52 11.70 -6.35
CA CYS A 196 -2.93 10.36 -6.29
C CYS A 196 -3.33 9.42 -7.43
N THR A 197 -3.61 9.97 -8.62
CA THR A 197 -3.87 9.19 -9.83
C THR A 197 -2.66 9.30 -10.76
N LEU A 198 -2.11 8.16 -11.16
CA LEU A 198 -1.09 8.10 -12.21
C LEU A 198 -1.77 7.91 -13.57
N SER A 199 -1.36 8.68 -14.58
CA SER A 199 -1.77 8.47 -15.97
C SER A 199 -0.57 8.06 -16.82
N PHE A 200 -0.72 6.93 -17.49
CA PHE A 200 0.22 6.38 -18.47
C PHE A 200 -0.37 6.56 -19.86
N SER A 201 0.41 7.14 -20.76
CA SER A 201 0.04 7.26 -22.17
C SER A 201 0.85 6.30 -23.04
N PRO A 202 0.32 5.90 -24.21
CA PRO A 202 1.01 4.99 -25.10
C PRO A 202 2.44 5.43 -25.44
N THR A 203 3.36 4.48 -25.45
CA THR A 203 4.80 4.69 -25.68
C THR A 203 5.35 3.72 -26.73
N PRO A 204 6.50 4.05 -27.37
CA PRO A 204 7.20 3.12 -28.24
C PRO A 204 7.72 1.89 -27.47
N SER A 205 8.01 0.80 -28.19
CA SER A 205 8.54 -0.43 -27.59
C SER A 205 9.88 -0.26 -26.87
N SER A 206 10.66 0.78 -27.20
CA SER A 206 11.90 1.11 -26.48
C SER A 206 11.67 1.57 -25.04
N ALA A 207 10.43 1.89 -24.66
CA ALA A 207 10.04 2.24 -23.29
C ALA A 207 9.53 1.04 -22.48
N GLU A 208 9.48 -0.17 -23.06
CA GLU A 208 9.08 -1.40 -22.37
C GLU A 208 10.08 -1.77 -21.28
N GLY A 209 9.59 -2.09 -20.07
CA GLY A 209 10.44 -2.39 -18.93
C GLY A 209 9.86 -1.91 -17.60
N LEU A 210 10.70 -1.97 -16.56
CA LEU A 210 10.32 -1.56 -15.20
C LEU A 210 10.65 -0.09 -14.97
N TYR A 211 9.75 0.59 -14.28
CA TYR A 211 9.91 1.94 -13.76
C TYR A 211 9.62 1.92 -12.27
N VAL A 212 10.50 2.53 -11.50
CA VAL A 212 10.32 2.66 -10.06
C VAL A 212 9.49 3.91 -9.77
N ILE A 213 8.44 3.74 -8.96
CA ILE A 213 7.54 4.81 -8.53
C ILE A 213 7.84 5.11 -7.07
N GLN A 214 8.23 6.35 -6.77
CA GLN A 214 8.53 6.81 -5.42
C GLN A 214 7.70 8.04 -5.09
N LEU A 215 6.53 7.81 -4.47
CA LEU A 215 5.60 8.87 -4.09
C LEU A 215 5.65 9.13 -2.59
N VAL A 216 5.23 10.35 -2.26
CA VAL A 216 4.87 10.76 -0.92
C VAL A 216 3.38 11.13 -0.95
N MET A 217 2.64 10.56 -0.01
CA MET A 217 1.22 10.86 0.21
C MET A 217 1.08 11.64 1.51
N GLU A 218 0.43 12.78 1.43
CA GLU A 218 0.33 13.80 2.48
C GLU A 218 -1.14 14.12 2.75
N ASP A 219 -1.49 14.30 4.02
CA ASP A 219 -2.81 14.78 4.46
C ASP A 219 -2.77 16.30 4.66
N PHE A 220 -3.88 16.96 4.35
CA PHE A 220 -4.02 18.41 4.49
C PHE A 220 -5.37 18.71 5.12
N PRO A 221 -5.40 19.58 6.14
CA PRO A 221 -6.65 19.89 6.79
C PRO A 221 -7.61 20.61 5.85
N THR A 222 -8.91 20.37 6.00
CA THR A 222 -9.93 21.05 5.19
C THR A 222 -10.15 22.52 5.60
N GLN A 223 -9.79 22.85 6.84
CA GLN A 223 -9.81 24.20 7.41
C GLN A 223 -8.58 24.42 8.28
N ASN A 224 -8.24 25.68 8.58
CA ASN A 224 -7.13 25.94 9.49
C ASN A 224 -7.40 25.33 10.88
N MET A 225 -6.40 24.67 11.44
CA MET A 225 -6.50 24.00 12.74
C MET A 225 -5.25 24.21 13.58
N VAL A 226 -5.37 23.91 14.87
CA VAL A 226 -4.27 23.98 15.82
C VAL A 226 -3.89 22.57 16.26
N LEU A 227 -2.62 22.25 16.13
CA LEU A 227 -2.01 21.06 16.73
C LEU A 227 -1.49 21.43 18.11
N THR A 228 -1.97 20.76 19.15
CA THR A 228 -1.57 21.00 20.54
C THR A 228 -0.68 19.88 21.07
N GLN A 229 0.51 20.24 21.53
CA GLN A 229 1.45 19.32 22.16
C GLN A 229 1.17 19.17 23.66
N SER A 230 1.65 18.09 24.28
CA SER A 230 1.51 17.81 25.72
C SER A 230 2.10 18.89 26.62
N ASN A 231 3.08 19.67 26.15
CA ASN A 231 3.63 20.84 26.86
C ASN A 231 2.84 22.14 26.61
N CYS A 232 1.63 22.04 26.06
CA CYS A 232 0.76 23.14 25.66
C CYS A 232 1.30 24.03 24.51
N SER A 233 2.40 23.63 23.86
CA SER A 233 2.82 24.30 22.62
C SER A 233 1.77 24.08 21.53
N GLN A 234 1.63 25.06 20.65
CA GLN A 234 0.64 25.06 19.59
C GLN A 234 1.30 25.37 18.25
N GLU A 235 0.88 24.64 17.21
CA GLU A 235 1.23 24.93 15.82
C GLU A 235 -0.05 25.08 15.00
N VAL A 236 -0.13 26.14 14.19
CA VAL A 236 -1.25 26.32 13.26
C VAL A 236 -0.94 25.60 11.96
N LYS A 237 -1.82 24.68 11.55
CA LYS A 237 -1.81 24.06 10.22
C LYS A 237 -2.85 24.72 9.34
N THR A 238 -2.42 25.17 8.17
CA THR A 238 -3.31 25.69 7.13
C THR A 238 -3.70 24.61 6.13
N THR A 239 -4.70 24.87 5.29
CA THR A 239 -5.16 23.97 4.22
C THR A 239 -4.12 23.67 3.12
N SER A 240 -2.96 24.32 3.19
CA SER A 240 -1.81 24.13 2.31
C SER A 240 -0.61 23.47 3.01
N SER A 241 -0.71 23.20 4.30
CA SER A 241 0.37 22.64 5.10
C SER A 241 0.07 21.18 5.43
N ALA A 242 0.97 20.27 5.05
CA ALA A 242 0.81 18.86 5.37
C ALA A 242 0.86 18.64 6.89
N ILE A 243 0.05 17.71 7.40
CA ILE A 243 0.03 17.33 8.82
C ILE A 243 1.04 16.20 9.03
N SER A 244 0.93 15.17 8.21
CA SER A 244 1.75 13.97 8.17
C SER A 244 2.12 13.60 6.74
N LYS A 245 3.05 12.64 6.58
CA LYS A 245 3.39 12.09 5.27
C LYS A 245 3.79 10.63 5.34
N ILE A 246 3.42 9.87 4.31
CA ILE A 246 3.77 8.46 4.15
C ILE A 246 4.43 8.18 2.80
N PRO A 247 5.33 7.19 2.72
CA PRO A 247 5.88 6.74 1.46
C PRO A 247 4.92 5.77 0.76
N VAL A 248 4.76 5.91 -0.55
CA VAL A 248 4.06 4.95 -1.41
C VAL A 248 4.98 4.61 -2.57
N GLN A 249 5.64 3.46 -2.47
CA GLN A 249 6.65 3.04 -3.45
C GLN A 249 6.31 1.67 -4.03
N PHE A 250 6.35 1.55 -5.35
CA PHE A 250 6.06 0.33 -6.09
C PHE A 250 6.68 0.37 -7.49
N VAL A 251 6.50 -0.68 -8.28
CA VAL A 251 7.01 -0.76 -9.66
C VAL A 251 5.87 -0.67 -10.66
N PHE A 252 6.07 0.11 -11.71
CA PHE A 252 5.23 0.13 -12.90
C PHE A 252 5.95 -0.58 -14.05
N LYS A 253 5.32 -1.57 -14.67
CA LYS A 253 5.89 -2.38 -15.75
C LYS A 253 5.16 -2.13 -17.05
N VAL A 254 5.87 -1.54 -18.01
CA VAL A 254 5.40 -1.40 -19.38
C VAL A 254 5.63 -2.72 -20.11
N LEU A 255 4.55 -3.33 -20.59
CA LEU A 255 4.54 -4.58 -21.33
C LEU A 255 4.58 -4.33 -22.84
N PRO A 256 4.92 -5.35 -23.64
CA PRO A 256 4.69 -5.31 -25.08
C PRO A 256 3.25 -4.93 -25.44
N ALA A 257 3.10 -4.37 -26.64
CA ALA A 257 1.80 -3.99 -27.16
C ALA A 257 0.84 -5.18 -27.24
N VAL A 258 -0.41 -4.95 -26.86
CA VAL A 258 -1.49 -5.95 -26.92
C VAL A 258 -2.31 -5.76 -28.20
N PRO A 259 -2.92 -6.81 -28.78
CA PRO A 259 -3.69 -6.65 -30.02
C PRO A 259 -4.89 -5.70 -29.91
N SER A 260 -5.49 -5.58 -28.72
CA SER A 260 -6.53 -4.60 -28.42
C SER A 260 -6.50 -4.19 -26.95
N CYS A 261 -6.67 -2.89 -26.71
CA CYS A 261 -6.81 -2.30 -25.37
C CYS A 261 -8.25 -2.32 -24.85
N SER A 262 -9.20 -2.94 -25.57
CA SER A 262 -10.57 -3.06 -25.09
C SER A 262 -10.63 -4.02 -23.90
N ASP A 263 -11.13 -3.51 -22.77
CA ASP A 263 -11.35 -4.28 -21.55
C ASP A 263 -12.24 -5.50 -21.82
N GLY A 264 -11.86 -6.66 -21.27
CA GLY A 264 -12.59 -7.92 -21.40
C GLY A 264 -12.18 -8.75 -22.63
N LEU A 265 -11.28 -8.24 -23.49
CA LEU A 265 -10.65 -9.05 -24.53
C LEU A 265 -9.36 -9.69 -24.01
N TYR A 266 -8.29 -8.90 -23.92
CA TYR A 266 -6.97 -9.35 -23.45
C TYR A 266 -6.65 -8.84 -22.04
N LEU A 267 -7.06 -7.62 -21.71
CA LEU A 267 -7.00 -7.10 -20.35
C LEU A 267 -8.28 -7.54 -19.63
N PRO A 268 -8.18 -8.20 -18.46
CA PRO A 268 -9.36 -8.60 -17.73
C PRO A 268 -10.23 -7.40 -17.35
N ARG A 269 -11.53 -7.54 -17.52
CA ARG A 269 -12.53 -6.56 -17.07
C ARG A 269 -13.29 -7.10 -15.88
N PHE A 270 -13.47 -6.28 -14.86
CA PHE A 270 -14.33 -6.63 -13.73
C PHE A 270 -15.82 -6.67 -14.14
N LEU A 271 -16.54 -7.63 -13.56
CA LEU A 271 -17.98 -7.81 -13.74
C LEU A 271 -18.69 -7.68 -12.38
N PRO A 272 -19.96 -7.27 -12.36
CA PRO A 272 -20.78 -7.38 -11.15
C PRO A 272 -20.79 -8.83 -10.61
N PRO A 273 -20.76 -9.04 -9.28
CA PRO A 273 -20.89 -8.04 -8.22
C PRO A 273 -19.55 -7.49 -7.69
N THR A 274 -18.48 -7.46 -8.50
CA THR A 274 -17.21 -6.85 -8.06
C THR A 274 -17.44 -5.41 -7.60
N PRO A 275 -16.99 -5.02 -6.41
CA PRO A 275 -17.18 -3.66 -5.91
C PRO A 275 -16.43 -2.64 -6.77
N GLU A 276 -16.99 -1.45 -6.91
CA GLU A 276 -16.33 -0.31 -7.55
C GLU A 276 -15.13 0.19 -6.74
N ASN A 277 -14.20 0.89 -7.40
CA ASN A 277 -13.07 1.51 -6.72
C ASN A 277 -13.56 2.50 -5.64
N GLY A 278 -13.03 2.39 -4.43
CA GLY A 278 -13.45 3.17 -3.26
C GLY A 278 -14.73 2.70 -2.58
N ALA A 279 -15.29 1.54 -2.95
CA ALA A 279 -16.42 0.97 -2.23
C ALA A 279 -16.07 0.74 -0.75
N GLN A 280 -17.04 1.02 0.13
CA GLN A 280 -16.87 0.91 1.57
C GLN A 280 -17.60 -0.30 2.14
N PHE A 281 -16.92 -1.04 3.00
CA PHE A 281 -17.46 -2.15 3.76
C PHE A 281 -17.27 -1.89 5.25
N ASN A 282 -18.16 -2.45 6.07
CA ASN A 282 -17.99 -2.50 7.51
C ASN A 282 -17.77 -3.95 7.93
N ALA A 283 -16.80 -4.17 8.80
CA ALA A 283 -16.53 -5.47 9.41
C ALA A 283 -16.55 -5.34 10.93
N ALA A 284 -17.20 -6.27 11.61
CA ALA A 284 -17.08 -6.39 13.05
C ALA A 284 -15.84 -7.21 13.39
N VAL A 285 -15.23 -6.91 14.53
CA VAL A 285 -14.12 -7.69 15.05
C VAL A 285 -14.55 -9.14 15.26
N ASN A 286 -13.70 -10.09 14.87
CA ASN A 286 -13.92 -11.53 14.90
C ASN A 286 -15.11 -12.02 14.05
N GLN A 287 -15.61 -11.20 13.12
CA GLN A 287 -16.61 -11.60 12.12
C GLN A 287 -16.03 -11.57 10.71
N SER A 288 -16.33 -12.61 9.94
CA SER A 288 -15.83 -12.73 8.58
C SER A 288 -16.61 -11.84 7.61
N LEU A 289 -15.90 -11.04 6.84
CA LEU A 289 -16.38 -10.33 5.65
C LEU A 289 -15.93 -11.08 4.39
N GLU A 290 -16.77 -11.08 3.35
CA GLU A 290 -16.43 -11.61 2.03
C GLU A 290 -16.63 -10.54 0.95
N ILE A 291 -15.63 -10.39 0.09
CA ILE A 291 -15.65 -9.51 -1.08
C ILE A 291 -15.63 -10.40 -2.31
N THR A 292 -16.74 -10.44 -3.04
CA THR A 292 -16.86 -11.23 -4.28
C THR A 292 -16.27 -10.46 -5.45
N ILE A 293 -15.42 -11.12 -6.24
CA ILE A 293 -14.72 -10.53 -7.37
C ILE A 293 -14.93 -11.44 -8.60
N ARG A 294 -15.43 -10.84 -9.67
CA ARG A 294 -15.66 -11.48 -10.95
C ARG A 294 -14.97 -10.70 -12.06
N ALA A 295 -14.36 -11.42 -12.99
CA ALA A 295 -13.76 -10.82 -14.16
C ALA A 295 -13.88 -11.73 -15.38
N GLU A 296 -13.77 -11.13 -16.56
CA GLU A 296 -13.73 -11.84 -17.82
C GLU A 296 -12.57 -11.35 -18.70
N ALA A 297 -12.05 -12.27 -19.52
CA ALA A 297 -11.20 -11.98 -20.64
C ALA A 297 -11.48 -13.04 -21.72
N THR A 298 -11.86 -12.62 -22.92
CA THR A 298 -12.35 -13.52 -23.98
C THR A 298 -11.26 -13.97 -24.95
N GLN A 299 -10.13 -13.26 -25.00
CA GLN A 299 -8.99 -13.51 -25.89
C GLN A 299 -7.69 -13.82 -25.14
N SER A 300 -7.76 -13.93 -23.81
CA SER A 300 -6.65 -14.33 -22.93
C SER A 300 -7.19 -15.23 -21.81
N VAL A 301 -6.29 -15.89 -21.09
CA VAL A 301 -6.66 -16.82 -20.02
C VAL A 301 -6.43 -16.17 -18.67
N ILE A 302 -7.50 -15.98 -17.87
CA ILE A 302 -7.38 -15.50 -16.49
C ILE A 302 -6.58 -16.52 -15.67
N THR A 303 -5.51 -16.05 -15.02
CA THR A 303 -4.58 -16.90 -14.27
C THR A 303 -4.78 -16.78 -12.77
N GLU A 304 -4.83 -15.56 -12.24
CA GLU A 304 -4.92 -15.33 -10.80
C GLU A 304 -5.48 -13.95 -10.46
N LEU A 305 -5.96 -13.83 -9.23
CA LEU A 305 -6.16 -12.55 -8.56
C LEU A 305 -4.93 -12.26 -7.72
N LEU A 306 -4.43 -11.02 -7.78
CA LEU A 306 -3.36 -10.53 -6.90
C LEU A 306 -3.90 -9.39 -6.05
N PHE A 307 -3.52 -9.35 -4.78
CA PHE A 307 -3.99 -8.30 -3.88
C PHE A 307 -2.91 -7.75 -2.93
N SER A 308 -3.23 -6.60 -2.38
CA SER A 308 -2.53 -5.94 -1.28
C SER A 308 -3.58 -5.53 -0.26
N GLY A 309 -3.38 -5.88 1.00
CA GLY A 309 -4.32 -5.64 2.10
C GLY A 309 -3.78 -6.30 3.38
N PRO A 310 -4.56 -6.40 4.46
CA PRO A 310 -4.14 -7.11 5.67
C PRO A 310 -3.64 -8.53 5.36
N TYR A 311 -2.57 -8.97 6.02
CA TYR A 311 -1.90 -10.26 5.70
C TYR A 311 -2.78 -11.49 5.92
N ASP A 312 -3.80 -11.36 6.77
CA ASP A 312 -4.73 -12.41 7.15
C ASP A 312 -5.99 -12.45 6.26
N VAL A 313 -6.02 -11.65 5.18
CA VAL A 313 -7.00 -11.81 4.09
C VAL A 313 -6.69 -13.11 3.33
N VAL A 314 -7.71 -13.95 3.18
CA VAL A 314 -7.62 -15.22 2.46
C VAL A 314 -8.23 -15.07 1.07
N LYS A 315 -7.45 -15.41 0.04
CA LYS A 315 -7.88 -15.49 -1.35
C LYS A 315 -8.46 -16.88 -1.66
N ILE A 316 -9.70 -16.92 -2.14
CA ILE A 316 -10.41 -18.14 -2.54
C ILE A 316 -10.69 -18.07 -4.05
N THR A 317 -10.33 -19.11 -4.79
CA THR A 317 -10.61 -19.24 -6.23
C THR A 317 -11.72 -20.26 -6.44
N SER A 318 -12.83 -19.83 -7.04
CA SER A 318 -14.01 -20.66 -7.27
C SER A 318 -14.20 -21.04 -8.75
N GLY A 319 -13.28 -20.62 -9.62
CA GLY A 319 -13.29 -20.90 -11.05
C GLY A 319 -12.52 -19.83 -11.82
N SER A 320 -12.41 -20.00 -13.15
CA SER A 320 -11.84 -18.97 -14.02
C SER A 320 -12.61 -17.65 -13.84
N GLY A 321 -11.90 -16.57 -13.54
CA GLY A 321 -12.50 -15.26 -13.34
C GLY A 321 -13.40 -15.10 -12.11
N ASN A 322 -13.46 -16.07 -11.20
CA ASN A 322 -14.30 -15.99 -10.00
C ASN A 322 -13.47 -16.16 -8.74
N PHE A 323 -13.40 -15.11 -7.93
CA PHE A 323 -12.59 -15.02 -6.73
C PHE A 323 -13.38 -14.45 -5.56
N THR A 324 -12.99 -14.79 -4.34
CA THR A 324 -13.47 -14.17 -3.11
C THR A 324 -12.28 -13.81 -2.24
N LEU A 325 -12.24 -12.58 -1.75
CA LEU A 325 -11.36 -12.19 -0.65
C LEU A 325 -12.15 -12.29 0.64
N ARG A 326 -11.69 -13.13 1.57
CA ARG A 326 -12.32 -13.32 2.88
C ARG A 326 -11.41 -12.82 3.98
N TRP A 327 -11.96 -12.03 4.89
CA TRP A 327 -11.17 -11.45 5.97
C TRP A 327 -11.95 -11.43 7.29
N THR A 328 -11.26 -11.78 8.37
CA THR A 328 -11.80 -11.72 9.74
C THR A 328 -10.89 -10.82 10.57
N PRO A 329 -11.24 -9.53 10.73
CA PRO A 329 -10.42 -8.59 11.49
C PRO A 329 -10.30 -9.01 12.96
N SER A 330 -9.12 -8.84 13.56
CA SER A 330 -8.90 -8.99 14.99
C SER A 330 -8.96 -7.65 15.74
N ASP A 331 -8.89 -7.68 17.08
CA ASP A 331 -8.99 -6.48 17.94
C ASP A 331 -7.94 -5.40 17.60
N ILE A 332 -6.79 -5.78 17.03
CA ILE A 332 -5.75 -4.85 16.64
C ILE A 332 -6.24 -3.85 15.57
N SER A 333 -7.14 -4.31 14.70
CA SER A 333 -7.69 -3.52 13.60
C SER A 333 -8.91 -2.71 14.03
N ASP A 334 -9.36 -2.79 15.29
CA ASP A 334 -10.53 -2.04 15.77
C ASP A 334 -10.35 -0.53 15.52
N LYS A 335 -11.39 0.09 14.96
CA LYS A 335 -11.46 1.49 14.54
C LYS A 335 -10.49 1.90 13.42
N GLU A 336 -9.92 0.93 12.70
CA GLU A 336 -9.12 1.22 11.50
C GLU A 336 -9.98 1.16 10.25
N HIS A 337 -9.59 1.95 9.25
CA HIS A 337 -10.12 1.91 7.89
C HIS A 337 -9.00 1.39 6.99
N LEU A 338 -9.08 0.11 6.63
CA LEU A 338 -8.00 -0.61 5.95
C LEU A 338 -8.34 -0.81 4.47
N PRO A 339 -7.49 -0.35 3.54
CA PRO A 339 -7.69 -0.60 2.12
C PRO A 339 -7.32 -2.03 1.74
N ILE A 340 -8.06 -2.59 0.78
CA ILE A 340 -7.73 -3.83 0.08
C ILE A 340 -7.77 -3.54 -1.42
N CYS A 341 -6.61 -3.56 -2.06
CA CYS A 341 -6.45 -3.33 -3.51
C CYS A 341 -6.15 -4.63 -4.23
N PHE A 342 -6.76 -4.85 -5.39
CA PHE A 342 -6.61 -6.07 -6.17
C PHE A 342 -6.64 -5.82 -7.67
N VAL A 343 -6.02 -6.75 -8.41
CA VAL A 343 -6.03 -6.84 -9.87
C VAL A 343 -6.25 -8.28 -10.29
N ILE A 344 -6.75 -8.48 -11.50
CA ILE A 344 -6.79 -9.79 -12.16
C ILE A 344 -5.69 -9.87 -13.19
N GLN A 345 -4.96 -10.97 -13.22
CA GLN A 345 -4.02 -11.27 -14.28
C GLN A 345 -4.62 -12.20 -15.33
N ALA A 346 -4.29 -11.96 -16.60
CA ALA A 346 -4.53 -12.90 -17.68
C ALA A 346 -3.34 -13.03 -18.62
N SER A 347 -3.11 -14.24 -19.10
CA SER A 347 -1.98 -14.59 -19.95
C SER A 347 -2.38 -14.71 -21.43
N PHE A 348 -1.56 -14.16 -22.32
CA PHE A 348 -1.64 -14.35 -23.77
C PHE A 348 -0.24 -14.19 -24.40
N ASN A 349 0.16 -15.15 -25.25
CA ASN A 349 1.46 -15.18 -25.92
C ASN A 349 2.64 -14.81 -25.01
N SER A 350 2.77 -15.51 -23.87
CA SER A 350 3.80 -15.31 -22.82
C SER A 350 3.77 -13.99 -22.06
N SER A 351 2.90 -13.04 -22.45
CA SER A 351 2.67 -11.81 -21.70
C SER A 351 1.55 -12.00 -20.68
N VAL A 352 1.66 -11.33 -19.54
CA VAL A 352 0.67 -11.36 -18.45
C VAL A 352 0.14 -9.95 -18.24
N TYR A 353 -1.08 -9.70 -18.71
CA TYR A 353 -1.78 -8.42 -18.61
C TYR A 353 -2.55 -8.33 -17.28
N GLN A 354 -2.85 -7.11 -16.86
CA GLN A 354 -3.64 -6.83 -15.67
C GLN A 354 -4.94 -6.10 -16.03
N SER A 355 -5.97 -6.28 -15.20
CA SER A 355 -7.12 -5.38 -15.16
C SER A 355 -6.71 -4.00 -14.68
N GLU A 356 -7.66 -3.06 -14.69
CA GLU A 356 -7.56 -1.88 -13.83
C GLU A 356 -7.30 -2.27 -12.36
N LEU A 357 -6.70 -1.37 -11.59
CA LEU A 357 -6.58 -1.51 -10.15
C LEU A 357 -7.93 -1.16 -9.50
N ARG A 358 -8.47 -2.07 -8.68
CA ARG A 358 -9.62 -1.77 -7.83
C ARG A 358 -9.25 -1.89 -6.37
N CYS A 359 -9.69 -0.94 -5.58
CA CYS A 359 -9.47 -0.90 -4.15
C CYS A 359 -10.79 -0.68 -3.41
N VAL A 360 -10.93 -1.30 -2.25
CA VAL A 360 -12.06 -1.09 -1.33
C VAL A 360 -11.56 -0.69 0.04
N VAL A 361 -12.39 0.00 0.82
CA VAL A 361 -12.09 0.39 2.20
C VAL A 361 -12.92 -0.46 3.14
N VAL A 362 -12.29 -1.08 4.13
CA VAL A 362 -12.99 -1.81 5.20
C VAL A 362 -12.81 -1.08 6.52
N GLY A 363 -13.89 -0.50 7.03
CA GLY A 363 -13.96 0.05 8.39
C GLY A 363 -14.22 -1.06 9.40
N VAL A 364 -13.41 -1.15 10.44
CA VAL A 364 -13.52 -2.19 11.48
C VAL A 364 -14.10 -1.63 12.76
N GLY A 365 -15.06 -2.34 13.36
CA GLY A 365 -15.67 -1.94 14.64
C GLY A 365 -16.75 -0.87 14.52
N THR A 366 -17.05 -0.42 13.30
CA THR A 366 -18.22 0.40 13.00
C THR A 366 -19.47 -0.48 13.03
N THR A 367 -20.27 -0.36 14.09
CA THR A 367 -21.64 -0.88 14.04
C THR A 367 -22.36 -0.22 12.87
N PRO A 368 -22.97 -0.97 11.93
CA PRO A 368 -23.80 -0.35 10.91
C PRO A 368 -24.88 0.49 11.61
N PRO A 369 -25.22 1.69 11.11
CA PRO A 369 -26.33 2.45 11.66
C PRO A 369 -27.58 1.55 11.66
N PRO A 370 -28.37 1.53 12.74
CA PRO A 370 -29.59 0.72 12.76
C PRO A 370 -30.45 1.13 11.58
N THR A 371 -30.76 0.17 10.70
CA THR A 371 -31.74 0.35 9.63
C THR A 371 -33.00 0.96 10.24
N PRO A 372 -33.51 2.10 9.75
CA PRO A 372 -34.76 2.64 10.27
C PRO A 372 -35.83 1.58 10.07
N PHE A 373 -36.46 1.17 11.19
CA PHE A 373 -37.56 0.24 11.19
C PHE A 373 -38.59 0.67 10.16
N GLY A 374 -38.70 -0.10 9.08
CA GLY A 374 -39.80 0.02 8.15
C GLY A 374 -41.08 -0.24 8.94
N PHE A 375 -41.90 0.80 9.09
CA PHE A 375 -43.27 0.66 9.57
C PHE A 375 -43.97 -0.36 8.66
N HIS A 376 -44.21 -1.56 9.18
CA HIS A 376 -45.25 -2.44 8.69
C HIS A 376 -46.59 -1.74 8.98
N GLY A 377 -47.12 -1.06 7.96
CA GLY A 377 -48.53 -0.70 7.92
C GLY A 377 -49.35 -1.99 7.87
N ILE A 378 -50.03 -2.29 8.97
CA ILE A 378 -51.09 -3.28 9.05
C ILE A 378 -52.26 -2.76 8.22
N VAL A 379 -52.92 -3.70 7.52
CA VAL A 379 -54.13 -3.58 6.70
C VAL A 379 -55.21 -2.70 7.32
#